data_AF-A0AAD4MQ41-F1
#
_entry.id   AF-A0AAD4MQ41-F1
#
_cell.length_a   1.000
_cell.length_b   1.000
_cell.length_c   1.000
_cell.angle_alpha   90.00
_cell.angle_beta   90.00
_cell.angle_gamma   90.00
#
_symmetry.space_group_name_H-M   'P 1'
#
loop_
_entity.id
_entity.type
_entity.pdbx_description
1 polymer ?
#
loop_
_entity_poly.entity_id
_entity_poly.type
_entity_poly.pdbx_seq_one_letter_code
_entity_poly.pdbx_strand_id
1 'polypeptide(L)'
;MPSKKPKQPPIPLEDRYPNKFTQWRWDFSNTVFNRLYPVKPWLFGVTLAGSFAYYNRASIDSFPTKFLNLANDSDVIRLLKLSGLSFCTAYLPVFLLRNLLLRLFIFRYKGFLKEDPKKVSITTRIWAVSFVCTFIIILFR
;
A
#
# COMPACT_ATOMS: atom_id res chain seq x y z
N MET A 1 2.76 -14.65 55.00
CA MET A 1 2.20 -15.21 53.75
C MET A 1 3.10 -14.82 52.59
N PRO A 2 3.66 -15.75 51.81
CA PRO A 2 4.50 -15.38 50.68
C PRO A 2 3.64 -14.77 49.56
N SER A 3 3.94 -13.52 49.21
CA SER A 3 3.32 -12.79 48.10
C SER A 3 3.63 -13.48 46.77
N LYS A 4 2.59 -13.97 46.08
CA LYS A 4 2.69 -14.51 44.71
C LYS A 4 3.08 -13.38 43.77
N LYS A 5 4.30 -13.40 43.24
CA LYS A 5 4.72 -12.48 42.17
C LYS A 5 3.84 -12.74 40.93
N PRO A 6 3.31 -11.69 40.27
CA PRO A 6 2.50 -11.84 39.07
C PRO A 6 3.33 -12.49 37.96
N LYS A 7 2.76 -13.51 37.30
CA LYS A 7 3.39 -14.16 36.13
C LYS A 7 3.55 -13.12 35.03
N GLN A 8 4.78 -12.85 34.62
CA GLN A 8 5.04 -12.03 33.45
C GLN A 8 4.52 -12.76 32.19
N PRO A 9 3.95 -12.03 31.22
CA PRO A 9 3.53 -12.61 29.95
C PRO A 9 4.74 -13.20 29.20
N PRO A 10 4.52 -14.19 28.33
CA PRO A 10 5.58 -14.88 27.59
C PRO A 10 6.34 -13.97 26.60
N ILE A 11 5.82 -12.76 26.36
CA ILE A 11 6.46 -11.71 25.57
C ILE A 11 6.63 -10.53 26.51
N PRO A 12 7.84 -9.97 26.66
CA PRO A 12 8.04 -8.76 27.45
C PRO A 12 7.20 -7.66 26.83
N LEU A 13 6.11 -7.30 27.50
CA LEU A 13 5.36 -6.10 27.16
C LEU A 13 6.24 -4.94 27.57
N GLU A 14 6.53 -4.03 26.64
CA GLU A 14 7.23 -2.80 26.99
C GLU A 14 6.45 -2.08 28.08
N ASP A 15 7.09 -1.86 29.23
CA ASP A 15 6.48 -1.26 30.43
C ASP A 15 5.95 0.16 30.20
N ARG A 16 6.25 0.76 29.05
CA ARG A 16 5.90 2.15 28.75
C ARG A 16 5.37 2.30 27.33
N TYR A 17 4.18 2.90 27.23
CA TYR A 17 3.60 3.31 25.95
C TYR A 17 4.57 4.26 25.22
N PRO A 18 4.77 4.12 23.90
CA PRO A 18 5.75 4.93 23.19
C PRO A 18 5.41 6.42 23.31
N ASN A 19 6.40 7.23 23.65
CA ASN A 19 6.25 8.67 23.79
C ASN A 19 5.79 9.31 22.46
N LYS A 20 5.07 10.43 22.49
CA LYS A 20 4.49 11.05 21.28
C LYS A 20 5.55 11.33 20.20
N PHE A 21 6.77 11.69 20.61
CA PHE A 21 7.87 11.94 19.70
C PHE A 21 8.40 10.67 19.01
N THR A 22 8.54 9.56 19.74
CA THR A 22 8.94 8.27 19.14
C THR A 22 7.88 7.76 18.18
N GLN A 23 6.60 7.93 18.52
CA GLN A 23 5.49 7.62 17.61
C GLN A 23 5.53 8.50 16.34
N TRP A 24 5.76 9.81 16.49
CA TRP A 24 5.85 10.72 15.34
C TRP A 24 7.02 10.37 14.42
N ARG A 25 8.22 10.10 14.97
CA ARG A 25 9.39 9.72 14.17
C ARG A 25 9.16 8.40 13.43
N TRP A 26 8.56 7.43 14.12
CA TRP A 26 8.17 6.14 13.53
C TRP A 26 7.15 6.33 12.41
N ASP A 27 6.11 7.13 12.65
CA ASP A 27 5.06 7.40 11.67
C ASP A 27 5.61 8.19 10.48
N PHE A 28 6.51 9.14 10.69
CA PHE A 28 7.19 9.89 9.64
C PHE A 28 8.06 8.98 8.78
N SER A 29 8.95 8.21 9.40
CA SER A 29 9.83 7.27 8.69
C SER A 29 9.03 6.25 7.89
N ASN A 30 7.99 5.67 8.51
CA ASN A 30 7.07 4.80 7.81
C ASN A 30 6.37 5.51 6.67
N THR A 31 5.87 6.74 6.86
CA THR A 31 5.17 7.49 5.81
C THR A 31 6.08 7.77 4.62
N VAL A 32 7.33 8.14 4.86
CA VAL A 32 8.34 8.38 3.83
C VAL A 32 8.65 7.10 3.07
N PHE A 33 8.98 6.01 3.76
CA PHE A 33 9.26 4.71 3.14
C PHE A 33 8.07 4.20 2.32
N ASN A 34 6.87 4.38 2.87
CA ASN A 34 5.61 4.02 2.25
C ASN A 34 5.27 4.88 1.03
N ARG A 35 5.65 6.15 1.02
CA ARG A 35 5.45 7.03 -0.14
C ARG A 35 6.43 6.75 -1.26
N LEU A 36 7.71 6.61 -0.93
CA LEU A 36 8.79 6.39 -1.91
C LEU A 36 8.73 5.00 -2.53
N TYR A 37 8.40 3.99 -1.73
CA TYR A 37 8.34 2.60 -2.17
C TYR A 37 6.98 1.99 -1.84
N PRO A 38 5.96 2.30 -2.66
CA PRO A 38 4.65 1.68 -2.57
C PRO A 38 4.73 0.15 -2.52
N VAL A 39 5.65 -0.39 -3.32
CA VAL A 39 6.02 -1.79 -3.48
C VAL A 39 7.53 -1.87 -3.27
N LYS A 40 8.01 -3.01 -2.76
CA LYS A 40 9.45 -3.22 -2.57
C LYS A 40 10.19 -2.96 -3.89
N PRO A 41 11.34 -2.25 -3.89
CA PRO A 41 12.02 -1.84 -5.12
C PRO A 41 12.26 -2.98 -6.12
N TRP A 42 12.60 -4.17 -5.63
CA TRP A 42 12.85 -5.35 -6.47
C TRP A 42 11.57 -5.86 -7.15
N LEU A 43 10.44 -5.90 -6.45
CA LEU A 43 9.15 -6.29 -7.04
C LEU A 43 8.74 -5.30 -8.14
N PHE A 44 8.93 -4.01 -7.89
CA PHE A 44 8.67 -2.98 -8.88
C PHE A 44 9.58 -3.12 -10.11
N GLY A 45 10.86 -3.47 -9.91
CA GLY A 45 11.77 -3.74 -11.02
C GLY A 45 11.32 -4.93 -11.88
N VAL A 46 10.84 -6.00 -11.26
CA VAL A 46 10.31 -7.18 -11.97
C VAL A 46 9.05 -6.84 -12.77
N THR A 47 8.12 -6.08 -12.18
CA THR A 47 6.89 -5.68 -12.90
C THR A 47 7.20 -4.71 -14.04
N LEU A 48 8.13 -3.78 -13.84
CA LEU A 48 8.58 -2.86 -14.88
C LEU A 48 9.22 -3.62 -16.04
N ALA A 49 10.14 -4.55 -15.75
CA ALA A 49 10.80 -5.38 -16.76
C ALA A 49 9.81 -6.27 -17.51
N GLY A 50 8.85 -6.86 -16.79
CA GLY A 50 7.78 -7.67 -17.38
C GLY A 50 6.87 -6.85 -18.31
N SER A 51 6.43 -5.66 -17.86
CA SER A 51 5.64 -4.74 -18.68
C SER A 51 6.40 -4.28 -19.92
N PHE A 52 7.68 -3.94 -19.77
CA PHE A 52 8.52 -3.53 -20.89
C PHE A 52 8.69 -4.65 -21.92
N ALA A 53 9.03 -5.87 -21.46
CA ALA A 53 9.13 -7.05 -22.32
C ALA A 53 7.81 -7.38 -23.02
N TYR A 54 6.68 -7.21 -22.32
CA TYR A 54 5.35 -7.37 -22.89
C TYR A 54 5.10 -6.39 -24.02
N TYR A 55 5.31 -5.08 -23.83
CA TYR A 55 5.07 -4.09 -24.89
C TYR A 55 6.10 -4.15 -26.03
N ASN A 56 7.30 -4.64 -25.76
CA ASN A 56 8.30 -4.85 -26.80
C ASN A 56 7.97 -6.07 -27.68
N ARG A 57 7.26 -7.07 -27.14
CA ARG A 57 6.90 -8.31 -27.85
C ARG A 57 5.48 -8.31 -28.43
N ALA A 58 4.53 -7.70 -27.72
CA ALA A 58 3.18 -7.51 -28.20
C ALA A 58 3.24 -6.56 -29.39
N SER A 59 2.91 -7.07 -30.57
CA SER A 59 2.74 -6.28 -31.79
C SER A 59 1.95 -5.01 -31.48
N ILE A 60 2.26 -3.92 -32.19
CA ILE A 60 1.84 -2.50 -31.99
C ILE A 60 0.31 -2.29 -31.84
N ASP A 61 -0.48 -3.37 -31.91
CA ASP A 61 -1.93 -3.40 -31.88
C ASP A 61 -2.61 -3.21 -30.52
N SER A 62 -1.87 -3.16 -29.42
CA SER A 62 -2.49 -2.84 -28.14
C SER A 62 -3.02 -1.39 -28.13
N PHE A 63 -4.20 -1.14 -27.54
CA PHE A 63 -4.78 0.20 -27.39
C PHE A 63 -3.75 1.28 -26.97
N PRO A 64 -2.90 1.07 -25.94
CA PRO A 64 -1.94 2.08 -25.53
C PRO A 64 -0.81 2.32 -26.54
N THR A 65 -0.38 1.31 -27.30
CA THR A 65 0.68 1.46 -28.31
C THR A 65 0.17 2.17 -29.57
N LYS A 66 -1.11 1.98 -29.93
CA LYS A 66 -1.78 2.76 -30.98
C LYS A 66 -1.98 4.22 -30.57
N PHE A 67 -2.43 4.48 -29.34
CA PHE A 67 -2.63 5.85 -28.84
C PHE A 67 -1.35 6.70 -28.91
N LEU A 68 -0.20 6.08 -28.67
CA LEU A 68 1.10 6.76 -28.67
C LEU A 68 1.79 6.81 -30.05
N ASN A 69 1.16 6.26 -31.10
CA ASN A 69 1.68 6.20 -32.48
C ASN A 69 3.11 5.63 -32.59
N LEU A 70 3.40 4.55 -31.86
CA LEU A 70 4.76 3.95 -31.79
C LEU A 70 5.31 3.45 -33.13
N ALA A 71 4.45 3.24 -34.14
CA ALA A 71 4.85 2.69 -35.44
C ALA A 71 5.70 3.66 -36.29
N ASN A 72 5.50 4.98 -36.13
CA ASN A 72 6.10 6.01 -37.00
C ASN A 72 7.28 6.75 -36.35
N ASP A 73 7.67 6.36 -35.14
CA ASP A 73 8.71 7.05 -34.38
C ASP A 73 10.12 6.51 -34.68
N SER A 74 11.13 7.36 -34.46
CA SER A 74 12.53 6.92 -34.41
C SER A 74 12.77 5.96 -33.24
N ASP A 75 13.79 5.10 -33.34
CA ASP A 75 14.08 4.07 -32.31
C ASP A 75 14.25 4.66 -30.91
N VAL A 76 14.86 5.85 -30.79
CA VAL A 76 15.07 6.55 -29.51
C VAL A 76 13.73 7.00 -28.90
N ILE A 77 12.86 7.60 -29.71
CA ILE A 77 11.54 8.05 -29.26
C ILE A 77 10.67 6.85 -28.90
N ARG A 78 10.75 5.77 -29.68
CA ARG A 78 10.05 4.50 -29.40
C ARG A 78 10.45 3.92 -28.05
N LEU A 79 11.76 3.84 -27.76
CA LEU A 79 12.27 3.36 -26.47
C LEU A 79 11.81 4.23 -25.29
N LEU A 80 11.82 5.55 -25.44
CA LEU A 80 11.36 6.49 -24.41
C LEU A 80 9.84 6.35 -24.14
N LYS A 81 9.04 6.20 -25.19
CA LYS A 81 7.59 5.99 -25.06
C LYS A 81 7.28 4.63 -24.43
N LEU A 82 7.99 3.57 -24.83
CA LEU A 82 7.86 2.23 -24.24
C LEU A 82 8.24 2.22 -22.76
N SER A 83 9.33 2.89 -22.39
CA SER A 83 9.73 2.98 -20.98
C SER A 83 8.69 3.74 -20.16
N GLY A 84 8.20 4.89 -20.65
CA GLY A 84 7.11 5.63 -20.02
C GLY A 84 5.83 4.80 -19.87
N LEU A 85 5.45 4.05 -20.91
CA LEU A 85 4.27 3.18 -20.87
C LEU A 85 4.44 2.02 -19.88
N SER A 86 5.60 1.38 -19.87
CA SER A 86 5.94 0.31 -18.91
C SER A 86 5.94 0.83 -17.47
N PHE A 87 6.40 2.06 -17.24
CA PHE A 87 6.37 2.71 -15.95
C PHE A 87 4.94 3.01 -15.52
N CYS A 88 4.13 3.63 -16.38
CA CYS A 88 2.73 3.91 -16.10
C CYS A 88 1.96 2.63 -15.77
N THR A 89 2.13 1.58 -16.55
CA THR A 89 1.40 0.31 -16.38
C THR A 89 1.85 -0.49 -15.15
N ALA A 90 3.14 -0.45 -14.81
CA ALA A 90 3.64 -1.04 -13.58
C ALA A 90 3.27 -0.21 -12.33
N TYR A 91 3.23 1.12 -12.44
CA TYR A 91 3.04 2.02 -11.30
C TYR A 91 1.58 2.35 -11.00
N LEU A 92 0.70 2.52 -12.01
CA LEU A 92 -0.72 2.83 -11.80
C LEU A 92 -1.42 1.84 -10.86
N PRO A 93 -1.38 0.51 -11.09
CA PRO A 93 -2.12 -0.43 -10.25
C PRO A 93 -1.61 -0.38 -8.81
N VAL A 94 -0.31 -0.19 -8.62
CA VAL A 94 0.32 -0.05 -7.32
C VAL A 94 -0.11 1.25 -6.61
N PHE A 95 -0.13 2.36 -7.35
CA PHE A 95 -0.58 3.66 -6.85
C PHE A 95 -2.06 3.64 -6.47
N LEU A 96 -2.91 3.03 -7.30
CA LEU A 96 -4.34 2.87 -7.05
C LEU A 96 -4.60 1.96 -5.84
N LEU A 97 -3.95 0.80 -5.76
CA LEU A 97 -4.04 -0.09 -4.60
C LEU A 97 -3.66 0.66 -3.32
N ARG A 98 -2.61 1.48 -3.39
CA ARG A 98 -2.09 2.18 -2.23
C ARG A 98 -2.93 3.37 -1.79
N ASN A 99 -3.31 4.25 -2.71
CA ASN A 99 -4.05 5.46 -2.38
C ASN A 99 -5.54 5.23 -2.21
N LEU A 100 -6.11 4.26 -2.91
CA LEU A 100 -7.54 3.94 -2.84
C LEU A 100 -7.78 2.87 -1.77
N LEU A 101 -7.30 1.65 -1.96
CA LEU A 101 -7.64 0.51 -1.09
C LEU A 101 -6.99 0.62 0.29
N LEU A 102 -5.67 0.82 0.37
CA LEU A 102 -4.95 0.84 1.64
C LEU A 102 -5.29 2.06 2.50
N ARG A 103 -5.48 3.24 1.90
CA ARG A 103 -5.87 4.46 2.64
C ARG A 103 -7.28 4.35 3.20
N LEU A 104 -8.23 3.80 2.44
CA LEU A 104 -9.61 3.65 2.88
C LEU A 104 -9.77 2.56 3.95
N PHE A 105 -9.10 1.41 3.77
CA PHE A 105 -9.33 0.24 4.62
C PHE A 105 -8.28 0.03 5.72
N ILE A 106 -6.98 0.10 5.41
CA ILE A 106 -5.92 -0.38 6.33
C ILE A 106 -5.37 0.75 7.21
N PHE A 107 -5.29 1.99 6.72
CA PHE A 107 -4.78 3.10 7.52
C PHE A 107 -5.77 3.57 8.61
N ARG A 108 -7.10 3.42 8.41
CA ARG A 108 -8.09 3.65 9.48
C ARG A 108 -7.96 2.61 10.61
N TYR A 109 -7.60 1.36 10.29
CA TYR A 109 -7.37 0.31 11.28
C TYR A 109 -6.15 0.60 12.19
N LYS A 110 -5.06 1.15 11.66
CA LYS A 110 -3.90 1.52 12.49
C LYS A 110 -4.18 2.68 13.44
N GLY A 111 -5.11 3.57 13.08
CA GLY A 111 -5.63 4.61 13.99
C GLY A 111 -6.35 3.99 15.19
N PHE A 112 -7.24 3.02 14.94
CA PHE A 112 -7.94 2.28 15.99
C PHE A 112 -7.00 1.60 16.99
N LEU A 113 -5.91 0.97 16.52
CA LEU A 113 -4.95 0.28 17.41
C LEU A 113 -4.20 1.21 18.38
N LYS A 114 -4.15 2.52 18.09
CA LYS A 114 -3.51 3.53 18.94
C LYS A 114 -4.52 4.30 19.80
N GLU A 115 -5.82 4.07 19.63
CA GLU A 115 -6.86 4.70 20.42
C GLU A 115 -7.08 3.96 21.75
N ASP A 116 -7.41 4.71 22.81
CA ASP A 116 -7.77 4.12 24.09
C ASP A 116 -9.09 3.35 23.92
N PRO A 117 -9.15 2.05 24.25
CA PRO A 117 -10.35 1.23 24.07
C PRO A 117 -11.58 1.78 24.81
N LYS A 118 -11.40 2.65 25.83
CA LYS A 118 -12.49 3.27 26.58
C LYS A 118 -13.07 4.53 25.93
N LYS A 119 -12.35 5.16 24.99
CA LYS A 119 -12.78 6.37 24.27
C LYS A 119 -12.42 6.30 22.79
N VAL A 120 -13.11 5.41 22.08
CA VAL A 120 -12.98 5.25 20.63
C VAL A 120 -13.52 6.46 19.85
N SER A 121 -12.80 6.89 18.81
CA SER A 121 -13.22 8.00 17.96
C SER A 121 -14.37 7.64 17.01
N ILE A 122 -15.13 8.64 16.58
CA ILE A 122 -16.26 8.48 15.64
C ILE A 122 -15.77 7.88 14.31
N THR A 123 -14.59 8.31 13.86
CA THR A 123 -13.89 7.79 12.68
C THR A 123 -13.66 6.29 12.75
N THR A 124 -13.37 5.76 13.94
CA THR A 124 -13.14 4.34 14.18
C THR A 124 -14.44 3.53 14.16
N ARG A 125 -15.51 4.07 14.76
CA ARG A 125 -16.85 3.45 14.71
C ARG A 125 -17.36 3.29 13.28
N ILE A 126 -17.25 4.34 12.46
CA ILE A 126 -17.68 4.30 11.06
C ILE A 126 -16.87 3.28 10.27
N TRP A 127 -15.56 3.16 10.53
CA TRP A 127 -14.72 2.16 9.86
C TRP A 127 -15.16 0.72 10.19
N ALA A 128 -15.40 0.43 11.48
CA ALA A 128 -15.83 -0.90 11.91
C ALA A 128 -17.15 -1.31 11.25
N VAL A 129 -18.13 -0.39 11.17
CA VAL A 129 -19.41 -0.64 10.50
C VAL A 129 -19.20 -0.88 9.00
N SER A 130 -18.42 -0.04 8.32
CA SER A 130 -18.13 -0.22 6.89
C SER A 130 -17.43 -1.55 6.59
N PHE A 131 -16.51 -1.98 7.46
CA PHE A 131 -15.80 -3.26 7.32
C PHE A 131 -16.73 -4.45 7.52
N VAL A 132 -17.58 -4.42 8.56
CA VAL A 132 -18.57 -5.48 8.81
C VAL A 132 -19.57 -5.58 7.66
N CYS A 133 -20.09 -4.47 7.15
CA CYS A 133 -21.01 -4.48 6.01
C CYS A 133 -20.37 -5.05 4.73
N THR A 134 -19.12 -4.69 4.42
CA THR A 134 -18.43 -5.25 3.25
C THR A 134 -18.16 -6.75 3.40
N PHE A 135 -17.80 -7.21 4.60
CA PHE A 135 -17.59 -8.63 4.87
C PHE A 135 -18.88 -9.44 4.73
N ILE A 136 -20.01 -8.93 5.24
CA ILE A 136 -21.33 -9.57 5.10
C ILE A 136 -21.76 -9.65 3.64
N ILE A 137 -21.57 -8.58 2.85
CA ILE A 137 -21.93 -8.57 1.42
C ILE A 137 -21.11 -9.59 0.62
N ILE A 138 -19.85 -9.82 0.98
CA ILE A 138 -18.97 -10.81 0.32
C ILE A 138 -19.32 -12.24 0.76
N LEU A 139 -19.75 -12.45 2.01
CA LEU A 139 -20.07 -13.79 2.56
C LEU A 139 -21.46 -14.31 2.15
N PHE A 140 -22.40 -13.39 1.86
CA PHE A 140 -23.77 -13.72 1.45
C PHE A 140 -24.00 -13.58 -0.06
N ARG A 141 -22.92 -13.52 -0.85
CA ARG A 141 -22.94 -13.53 -2.32
C ARG A 141 -22.21 -14.76 -2.81
#